data_AF-A0AA95KI19-F1
#
_entry.id   AF-A0AA95KI19-F1
#
_cell.length_a   1.000
_cell.length_b   1.000
_cell.length_c   1.000
_cell.angle_alpha   90.00
_cell.angle_beta   90.00
_cell.angle_gamma   90.00
#
_symmetry.space_group_name_H-M   'P 1'
#
loop_
_entity.id
_entity.type
_entity.pdbx_description
1 polymer ?
#
loop_
_entity_poly.entity_id
_entity_poly.type
_entity_poly.pdbx_seq_one_letter_code
_entity_poly.pdbx_strand_id
1 'polypeptide(L)' 'MSTSVSAKTKDAIKAFIKSRPVDGIPGRRSMPQFNFTDAELDEIVEFLKYTSEINTENWPPNIQG' A
#
# COMPACT_ATOMS: atom_id res chain seq x y z
N MET A 1 -9.38 14.23 7.01
CA MET A 1 -8.21 14.92 6.42
C MET A 1 -7.74 14.06 5.26
N SER A 2 -7.90 14.53 4.03
CA SER A 2 -7.36 13.84 2.85
C SER A 2 -5.84 13.91 2.92
N THR A 3 -5.20 12.83 3.35
CA THR A 3 -3.74 12.69 3.26
C THR A 3 -3.43 12.33 1.81
N SER A 4 -3.11 13.33 1.01
CA SER A 4 -2.68 13.09 -0.37
C SER A 4 -1.44 12.18 -0.39
N VAL A 5 -1.49 11.11 -1.19
CA VAL A 5 -0.35 10.23 -1.40
C VAL A 5 0.74 11.02 -2.12
N SER A 6 1.78 11.42 -1.38
CA SER A 6 2.94 12.12 -1.91
C SER A 6 3.88 11.18 -2.68
N ALA A 7 4.78 11.73 -3.50
CA ALA A 7 5.82 10.93 -4.17
C ALA A 7 6.63 10.07 -3.19
N LYS A 8 6.90 10.60 -1.99
CA LYS A 8 7.58 9.85 -0.91
C LYS A 8 6.76 8.68 -0.38
N THR A 9 5.42 8.82 -0.36
CA THR A 9 4.50 7.75 0.03
C THR A 9 4.47 6.65 -1.04
N LYS A 10 4.56 7.02 -2.32
CA LYS A 10 4.61 6.07 -3.44
C LYS A 10 5.82 5.15 -3.36
N ASP A 11 7.01 5.71 -3.19
CA ASP A 11 8.23 4.91 -3.05
C ASP A 11 8.23 4.03 -1.80
N ALA A 12 7.66 4.53 -0.70
CA ALA A 12 7.52 3.75 0.54
C ALA A 12 6.60 2.53 0.35
N ILE A 13 5.48 2.67 -0.35
CA ILE A 13 4.56 1.55 -0.62
C ILE A 13 5.24 0.51 -1.53
N LYS A 14 5.90 0.95 -2.61
CA LYS A 14 6.64 0.04 -3.50
C LYS A 14 7.73 -0.73 -2.76
N ALA A 15 8.53 -0.03 -1.96
CA ALA A 15 9.58 -0.63 -1.16
C ALA A 15 9.00 -1.62 -0.14
N PHE A 16 7.89 -1.29 0.51
CA PHE A 16 7.21 -2.17 1.44
C PHE A 16 6.75 -3.48 0.79
N ILE A 17 6.15 -3.42 -0.41
CA ILE A 17 5.70 -4.62 -1.14
C ILE A 17 6.91 -5.47 -1.56
N LYS A 18 7.95 -4.84 -2.13
CA LYS A 18 9.18 -5.56 -2.54
C LYS A 18 9.92 -6.18 -1.36
N SER A 19 9.87 -5.58 -0.17
CA SER A 19 10.58 -6.06 1.01
C SER A 19 9.91 -7.27 1.70
N ARG A 20 8.83 -7.82 1.15
CA ARG A 20 8.17 -8.98 1.78
C ARG A 20 9.08 -10.21 1.70
N PRO A 21 9.28 -10.94 2.82
CA PRO A 21 10.07 -12.16 2.83
C PRO A 21 9.35 -13.28 2.09
N VAL A 22 10.07 -14.00 1.21
CA VAL A 22 9.52 -15.08 0.38
C VAL A 22 8.95 -16.22 1.23
N ASP A 23 9.68 -16.61 2.28
CA ASP A 23 9.31 -17.70 3.19
C ASP A 23 8.50 -17.23 4.41
N GLY A 24 8.16 -15.94 4.48
CA GLY A 24 7.51 -15.33 5.63
C GLY A 24 8.42 -15.23 6.87
N ILE A 25 7.81 -14.95 8.01
CA ILE A 25 8.49 -14.95 9.32
C ILE A 25 7.69 -15.86 10.28
N PRO A 26 8.34 -16.84 10.94
CA PRO A 26 7.66 -17.73 11.89
C PRO A 26 6.89 -16.95 12.97
N GLY A 27 5.62 -17.32 13.18
CA GLY A 27 4.75 -16.71 14.19
C GLY A 27 4.18 -15.33 13.84
N ARG A 28 4.40 -14.82 12.62
CA ARG A 28 3.87 -13.53 12.13
C ARG A 28 2.97 -13.73 10.91
N ARG A 29 1.90 -12.92 10.81
CA ARG A 29 1.15 -12.82 9.54
C ARG A 29 2.09 -12.31 8.45
N SER A 30 2.23 -13.09 7.40
CA SER A 30 3.17 -12.81 6.31
C SER A 30 2.40 -12.58 5.02
N MET A 31 2.70 -11.47 4.35
CA MET A 31 2.20 -11.19 3.00
C MET A 31 3.12 -11.92 2.00
N PRO A 32 2.59 -12.68 1.02
CA PRO A 32 3.40 -13.35 0.01
C PRO A 32 4.24 -12.38 -0.82
N GLN A 33 5.35 -12.88 -1.37
CA GLN A 33 6.12 -12.17 -2.38
C GLN A 33 5.54 -12.46 -3.77
N PHE A 34 4.90 -11.44 -4.36
CA PHE A 34 4.23 -11.56 -5.66
C PHE A 34 5.16 -11.29 -6.86
N ASN A 35 6.37 -10.75 -6.61
CA ASN A 35 7.36 -10.43 -7.65
C ASN A 35 6.82 -9.49 -8.76
N PHE A 36 6.04 -8.48 -8.38
CA PHE A 36 5.54 -7.47 -9.31
C PHE A 36 6.67 -6.70 -10.00
N THR A 37 6.43 -6.36 -11.25
CA THR A 37 7.26 -5.41 -12.01
C THR A 37 7.10 -3.98 -11.46
N ASP A 38 8.02 -3.08 -11.81
CA ASP A 38 7.93 -1.69 -11.39
C ASP A 38 6.66 -1.00 -11.92
N ALA A 39 6.22 -1.35 -13.13
CA ALA A 39 5.00 -0.83 -13.74
C ALA A 39 3.74 -1.29 -12.99
N GLU A 40 3.63 -2.58 -12.65
CA GLU A 40 2.50 -3.10 -11.86
C GLU A 40 2.47 -2.45 -10.45
N LEU A 41 3.63 -2.23 -9.85
CA LEU A 41 3.72 -1.52 -8.58
C LEU A 41 3.32 -0.05 -8.69
N ASP A 42 3.62 0.61 -9.81
CA ASP A 42 3.13 1.95 -10.10
C ASP A 42 1.60 2.01 -10.15
N GLU A 43 0.99 1.07 -10.88
CA GLU A 43 -0.46 0.95 -11.03
C GLU A 43 -1.16 0.65 -9.70
N ILE A 44 -0.60 -0.26 -8.88
CA ILE A 44 -1.13 -0.58 -7.55
C ILE A 44 -1.13 0.66 -6.65
N VAL A 45 -0.03 1.43 -6.64
CA VAL A 45 0.04 2.64 -5.81
C VAL A 45 -0.97 3.68 -6.29
N GLU A 46 -1.12 3.85 -7.61
CA GLU A 46 -2.10 4.77 -8.17
C GLU A 46 -3.53 4.37 -7.82
N PHE A 47 -3.84 3.08 -7.88
CA PHE A 47 -5.12 2.55 -7.42
C PHE A 47 -5.36 2.84 -5.94
N LEU A 48 -4.38 2.55 -5.06
CA LEU A 48 -4.51 2.81 -3.62
C LEU A 48 -4.71 4.29 -3.32
N LYS A 49 -4.00 5.17 -4.05
CA LYS A 49 -4.21 6.62 -3.96
C LYS A 49 -5.65 6.99 -4.34
N TYR A 50 -6.11 6.54 -5.50
CA TYR A 50 -7.47 6.79 -5.95
C TYR A 50 -8.52 6.34 -4.92
N THR A 51 -8.38 5.13 -4.39
CA THR A 51 -9.32 4.61 -3.38
C THR A 51 -9.36 5.43 -2.09
N SER A 52 -8.21 5.99 -1.67
CA SER A 52 -8.11 6.84 -0.48
C SER A 52 -8.77 8.22 -0.64
N GLU A 53 -9.03 8.65 -1.87
CA GLU A 53 -9.62 9.95 -2.20
C GLU A 53 -11.13 9.85 -2.45
N ILE A 54 -11.71 8.64 -2.46
CA ILE A 54 -13.16 8.43 -2.59
C ILE A 54 -13.88 9.04 -1.39
N ASN A 55 -14.98 9.78 -1.64
CA ASN A 55 -15.86 10.20 -0.55
C ASN A 55 -16.61 8.99 0.01
N THR A 56 -16.17 8.54 1.19
CA THR A 56 -16.71 7.41 1.94
C THR A 56 -17.50 7.87 3.17
N GLU A 57 -18.07 9.09 3.15
CA GLU A 57 -18.89 9.64 4.22
C GLU A 57 -18.18 9.63 5.59
N ASN A 58 -16.94 10.14 5.63
CA ASN A 58 -16.06 10.19 6.81
C ASN A 58 -15.67 8.82 7.40
N TRP A 59 -15.80 7.75 6.62
CA TRP A 59 -15.18 6.46 6.94
C TRP A 59 -13.75 6.40 6.37
N PRO A 60 -12.75 5.85 7.08
CA PRO A 60 -12.80 5.31 8.43
C PRO A 60 -12.82 6.40 9.52
N PRO A 61 -13.30 6.08 10.74
CA PRO A 61 -13.39 7.05 11.83
C PRO A 61 -12.03 7.58 12.32
N ASN A 62 -10.92 6.92 11.98
CA ASN A 62 -9.56 7.34 12.30
C ASN A 62 -8.54 6.79 11.27
N ILE A 63 -7.25 7.13 11.42
CA ILE A 63 -6.16 6.76 10.49
C ILE A 63 -5.69 5.30 10.58
N GLN A 64 -6.24 4.49 11.49
CA GLN A 64 -5.87 3.08 11.65
C GLN A 64 -6.74 2.15 10.77
N GLY A 65 -7.75 2.72 10.11
CA GLY A 65 -8.69 2.02 9.23
C GLY A 65 -8.22 1.94 7.79
#